data_AF-A0A7W5A7B4-F1
#
_entry.id   AF-A0A7W5A7B4-F1
#
_cell.length_a   1.000
_cell.length_b   1.000
_cell.length_c   1.000
_cell.angle_alpha   90.00
_cell.angle_beta   90.00
_cell.angle_gamma   90.00
#
_symmetry.space_group_name_H-M   'P 1'
#
loop_
_entity.id
_entity.type
_entity.pdbx_description
1 polymer ?
#
loop_
_entity_poly.entity_id
_entity_poly.type
_entity_poly.pdbx_seq_one_letter_code
_entity_poly.pdbx_strand_id
1 'polypeptide(L)'
;MADIRTVLAGPDHREELFMRIPHPGARAGQAAIGVLLLAATFLAVLSGPAQGDPEVDPRSASQSNLKADLPGVTTLIEDNPAEGLPGFDDLPANLSLSGTEGTVTNSQHAVARRAKMSITTSPIWAALYTFTFNSPIENPTTYKGGCNKFNKTPCTPDPFYQPPCATDDPSTQWPTRYSHHILYPFKPLEGGGAEVGILSEDKLNLIAFGSIPATATLTMSVPRVNGKVQPLASHLWERRIPGAPTGCSPRPNDIPIVSALVEGKVTLELSDLEVDGVPVELGTKCRTSHPANIYLWGDYGSGSYFPATGGPLAAYEGMHPGSRGPLNDPYYYEDNGRTIPPSSGVDIPPFVNCGVGGEDLSPVVTAMASGPNNPVRAIQGPLIFINRIPLENITMCEPHRPTVCPLPAPEIPEMPPLPDGEGE
;
A
#
# COMPACT_ATOMS: atom_id res chain seq x y z
N MET A 1 59.80 2.39 42.67
CA MET A 1 60.84 1.36 42.43
C MET A 1 60.17 -0.01 42.51
N ALA A 2 60.58 -0.92 41.60
CA ALA A 2 60.08 -2.29 41.35
C ALA A 2 58.76 -2.34 40.55
N ASP A 3 58.73 -2.50 39.22
CA ASP A 3 59.27 -3.54 38.31
C ASP A 3 58.28 -4.72 38.15
N ILE A 4 57.59 -4.72 37.00
CA ILE A 4 56.64 -5.75 36.55
C ILE A 4 57.37 -6.59 35.51
N ARG A 5 57.63 -7.86 35.83
CA ARG A 5 58.08 -8.88 34.88
C ARG A 5 56.99 -9.90 34.59
N THR A 6 56.78 -10.06 33.29
CA THR A 6 56.08 -11.08 32.50
C THR A 6 56.56 -12.51 32.79
N VAL A 7 55.65 -13.50 32.84
CA VAL A 7 55.90 -14.91 32.45
C VAL A 7 54.59 -15.60 31.97
N LEU A 8 54.57 -15.93 30.66
CA LEU A 8 54.10 -17.16 29.94
C LEU A 8 52.72 -17.77 30.28
N ALA A 9 51.74 -17.83 29.36
CA ALA A 9 51.61 -18.69 28.16
C ALA A 9 51.35 -20.19 28.43
N GLY A 10 50.15 -20.68 28.08
CA GLY A 10 49.84 -22.10 27.85
C GLY A 10 48.36 -22.50 28.05
N PRO A 11 47.79 -23.50 27.33
CA PRO A 11 46.50 -23.39 26.66
C PRO A 11 45.39 -24.39 27.09
N ASP A 12 44.24 -24.27 26.42
CA ASP A 12 43.18 -25.27 26.14
C ASP A 12 42.27 -25.80 27.27
N HIS A 13 41.01 -25.36 27.25
CA HIS A 13 39.83 -26.18 26.87
C HIS A 13 38.55 -25.38 27.12
N ARG A 14 37.83 -25.02 26.05
CA ARG A 14 36.43 -24.58 26.13
C ARG A 14 35.53 -25.81 25.96
N GLU A 15 34.93 -26.29 27.04
CA GLU A 15 33.75 -27.13 26.98
C GLU A 15 32.49 -26.25 26.83
N GLU A 16 31.66 -26.61 25.87
CA GLU A 16 30.34 -26.03 25.61
C GLU A 16 29.35 -26.48 26.69
N LEU A 17 28.80 -25.53 27.45
CA LEU A 17 27.71 -25.79 28.38
C LEU A 17 26.38 -25.66 27.63
N PHE A 18 25.81 -26.80 27.20
CA PHE A 18 24.42 -26.91 26.75
C PHE A 18 23.46 -26.61 27.91
N MET A 19 22.75 -25.48 27.84
CA MET A 19 21.66 -25.18 28.76
C MET A 19 20.32 -25.63 28.13
N ARG A 20 19.82 -26.79 28.58
CA ARG A 20 18.44 -27.24 28.36
C ARG A 20 17.49 -26.41 29.21
N ILE A 21 16.48 -25.79 28.60
CA ILE A 21 15.34 -25.19 29.29
C ILE A 21 14.16 -26.19 29.23
N PRO A 22 13.46 -26.47 30.35
CA PRO A 22 12.39 -27.46 30.40
C PRO A 22 11.02 -26.89 30.00
N HIS A 23 10.20 -27.74 29.36
CA HIS A 23 8.75 -27.55 29.24
C HIS A 23 8.01 -27.82 30.56
N PRO A 24 6.94 -27.06 30.82
CA PRO A 24 5.68 -27.59 31.34
C PRO A 24 4.55 -27.23 30.36
N GLY A 25 3.60 -28.07 29.98
CA GLY A 25 2.86 -29.05 30.78
C GLY A 25 1.37 -28.67 30.69
N ALA A 26 0.66 -29.30 29.75
CA ALA A 26 -0.74 -29.07 29.40
C ALA A 26 -1.76 -29.62 30.43
N ARG A 27 -2.91 -28.94 30.58
CA ARG A 27 -4.27 -29.51 30.81
C ARG A 27 -5.28 -28.50 30.23
N ALA A 28 -6.04 -28.81 29.16
CA ALA A 28 -7.19 -29.71 29.04
C ALA A 28 -8.45 -29.20 29.76
N GLY A 29 -9.40 -28.68 28.97
CA GLY A 29 -10.80 -28.40 29.33
C GLY A 29 -11.62 -28.29 28.04
N GLN A 30 -12.40 -29.34 27.76
CA GLN A 30 -13.22 -29.54 26.56
C GLN A 30 -14.55 -28.77 26.58
N ALA A 31 -15.07 -28.50 25.38
CA ALA A 31 -16.48 -28.62 24.90
C ALA A 31 -16.82 -27.43 23.97
N ALA A 32 -17.45 -27.56 22.81
CA ALA A 32 -17.97 -28.67 22.02
C ALA A 32 -18.53 -28.10 20.69
N ILE A 33 -18.48 -28.91 19.59
CA ILE A 33 -19.47 -29.06 18.49
C ILE A 33 -19.84 -27.78 17.68
N GLY A 34 -19.86 -27.72 16.34
CA GLY A 34 -19.73 -28.60 15.17
C GLY A 34 -19.55 -27.66 13.94
N VAL A 35 -19.48 -28.01 12.66
CA VAL A 35 -20.12 -29.03 11.82
C VAL A 35 -19.38 -29.02 10.47
N LEU A 36 -19.19 -30.20 9.87
CA LEU A 36 -18.79 -30.44 8.47
C LEU A 36 -19.85 -29.91 7.48
N LEU A 37 -19.41 -29.45 6.30
CA LEU A 37 -19.96 -29.63 4.93
C LEU A 37 -19.40 -28.47 4.06
N LEU A 38 -19.20 -28.50 2.73
CA LEU A 38 -19.08 -29.48 1.63
C LEU A 38 -18.91 -28.58 0.38
N ALA A 39 -18.24 -29.07 -0.66
CA ALA A 39 -18.13 -28.43 -1.96
C ALA A 39 -19.46 -28.36 -2.76
N ALA A 40 -19.42 -27.58 -3.86
CA ALA A 40 -20.43 -27.35 -4.92
C ALA A 40 -21.53 -26.33 -4.54
N THR A 41 -21.81 -25.27 -5.31
CA THR A 41 -22.35 -25.24 -6.70
C THR A 41 -22.32 -23.75 -7.14
N PHE A 42 -21.90 -23.34 -8.34
CA PHE A 42 -22.80 -23.18 -9.49
C PHE A 42 -22.02 -22.89 -10.79
N LEU A 43 -22.23 -23.75 -11.79
CA LEU A 43 -22.05 -23.45 -13.21
C LEU A 43 -23.17 -24.18 -13.97
N ALA A 44 -23.94 -23.42 -14.75
CA ALA A 44 -24.83 -23.79 -15.88
C ALA A 44 -25.95 -22.72 -15.92
N VAL A 45 -26.34 -22.14 -17.05
CA VAL A 45 -26.93 -22.75 -18.26
C VAL A 45 -26.70 -21.72 -19.40
N LEU A 46 -26.14 -22.03 -20.58
CA LEU A 46 -26.71 -22.82 -21.67
C LEU A 46 -25.60 -23.44 -22.55
N SER A 47 -25.76 -24.72 -22.88
CA SER A 47 -25.12 -25.39 -24.02
C SER A 47 -26.20 -25.82 -25.01
N GLY A 48 -25.99 -25.56 -26.30
CA GLY A 48 -26.64 -26.25 -27.42
C GLY A 48 -25.56 -26.68 -28.41
N PRO A 49 -25.59 -27.91 -28.97
CA PRO A 49 -24.47 -28.49 -29.70
C PRO A 49 -24.56 -28.22 -31.21
N ALA A 50 -23.41 -28.11 -31.87
CA ALA A 50 -23.28 -28.48 -33.28
C ALA A 50 -21.84 -28.91 -33.58
N GLN A 51 -21.70 -30.14 -34.06
CA GLN A 51 -20.50 -30.75 -34.61
C GLN A 51 -20.10 -30.11 -35.95
N GLY A 52 -18.80 -30.11 -36.24
CA GLY A 52 -18.28 -30.11 -37.60
C GLY A 52 -17.03 -29.26 -37.79
N ASP A 53 -15.85 -29.87 -37.68
CA ASP A 53 -14.67 -29.44 -38.45
C ASP A 53 -14.83 -29.98 -39.89
N PRO A 54 -14.33 -29.26 -40.92
CA PRO A 54 -12.98 -29.61 -41.37
C PRO A 54 -12.12 -28.44 -41.91
N GLU A 55 -10.81 -28.68 -41.81
CA GLU A 55 -9.78 -28.39 -42.82
C GLU A 55 -9.33 -26.94 -43.06
N VAL A 56 -8.06 -26.68 -42.73
CA VAL A 56 -7.33 -25.43 -42.99
C VAL A 56 -6.30 -25.67 -44.09
N ASP A 57 -6.50 -25.02 -45.23
CA ASP A 57 -5.49 -24.82 -46.29
C ASP A 57 -4.99 -23.35 -46.22
N PRO A 58 -3.67 -23.09 -46.12
CA PRO A 58 -3.17 -21.73 -45.98
C PRO A 58 -2.80 -21.13 -47.35
N ARG A 59 -3.46 -20.04 -47.76
CA ARG A 59 -2.85 -18.99 -48.61
C ARG A 59 -3.71 -17.73 -48.76
N SER A 60 -3.03 -16.60 -48.52
CA SER A 60 -3.18 -15.27 -49.15
C SER A 60 -4.31 -14.33 -48.67
N ALA A 61 -3.86 -13.32 -47.93
CA ALA A 61 -4.06 -11.88 -48.15
C ALA A 61 -5.43 -11.36 -48.63
N SER A 62 -6.07 -10.53 -47.80
CA SER A 62 -6.46 -9.15 -48.17
C SER A 62 -7.13 -8.45 -47.00
N GLN A 63 -6.54 -7.35 -46.54
CA GLN A 63 -7.21 -6.33 -45.74
C GLN A 63 -8.28 -5.64 -46.60
N SER A 64 -9.54 -5.66 -46.17
CA SER A 64 -10.51 -4.61 -46.53
C SER A 64 -11.77 -4.70 -45.67
N ASN A 65 -12.03 -3.62 -44.93
CA ASN A 65 -13.35 -3.04 -44.67
C ASN A 65 -14.49 -3.96 -44.22
N LEU A 66 -14.68 -4.03 -42.89
CA LEU A 66 -16.00 -4.17 -42.29
C LEU A 66 -16.17 -3.14 -41.19
N LYS A 67 -16.61 -1.94 -41.60
CA LYS A 67 -17.30 -0.98 -40.74
C LYS A 67 -18.78 -1.31 -40.90
N ALA A 68 -19.30 -2.18 -40.03
CA ALA A 68 -20.73 -2.45 -39.97
C ALA A 68 -21.37 -1.34 -39.14
N ASP A 69 -22.14 -0.49 -39.82
CA ASP A 69 -23.08 0.44 -39.18
C ASP A 69 -24.12 -0.38 -38.42
N LEU A 70 -24.07 -0.33 -37.09
CA LEU A 70 -25.18 -0.71 -36.21
C LEU A 70 -26.04 0.54 -35.98
N PRO A 71 -27.23 0.66 -36.59
CA PRO A 71 -28.14 1.74 -36.29
C PRO A 71 -28.86 1.47 -34.97
N GLY A 72 -28.76 2.40 -34.01
CA GLY A 72 -29.74 2.52 -32.94
C GLY A 72 -29.37 2.06 -31.54
N VAL A 73 -28.09 1.99 -31.17
CA VAL A 73 -27.72 2.09 -29.75
C VAL A 73 -27.41 3.55 -29.46
N THR A 74 -28.46 4.35 -29.30
CA THR A 74 -28.35 5.61 -28.58
C THR A 74 -28.09 5.21 -27.13
N THR A 75 -26.82 5.11 -26.73
CA THR A 75 -26.47 5.08 -25.31
C THR A 75 -27.10 6.33 -24.72
N LEU A 76 -28.17 6.13 -23.94
CA LEU A 76 -28.67 7.13 -23.01
C LEU A 76 -27.51 7.41 -22.06
N ILE A 77 -26.69 8.38 -22.42
CA ILE A 77 -25.88 9.10 -21.43
C ILE A 77 -26.94 9.90 -20.67
N GLU A 78 -27.56 9.27 -19.67
CA GLU A 78 -28.35 10.01 -18.70
C GLU A 78 -27.42 11.06 -18.11
N ASP A 79 -27.81 12.34 -18.22
CA ASP A 79 -27.13 13.46 -17.56
C ASP A 79 -26.90 13.06 -16.10
N ASN A 80 -25.65 12.78 -15.78
CA ASN A 80 -25.32 12.14 -14.52
C ASN A 80 -25.34 13.23 -13.45
N PRO A 81 -26.28 13.21 -12.49
CA PRO A 81 -26.43 14.29 -11.52
C PRO A 81 -25.18 14.50 -10.64
N ALA A 82 -24.21 13.58 -10.68
CA ALA A 82 -22.94 13.69 -9.98
C ALA A 82 -21.79 14.30 -10.82
N GLU A 83 -21.98 14.64 -12.10
CA GLU A 83 -20.98 15.36 -12.94
C GLU A 83 -20.75 16.84 -12.52
N GLY A 84 -21.26 17.26 -11.37
CA GLY A 84 -21.01 18.58 -10.78
C GLY A 84 -20.54 18.57 -9.33
N LEU A 85 -20.31 17.39 -8.74
CA LEU A 85 -19.81 17.30 -7.36
C LEU A 85 -18.30 17.58 -7.31
N PRO A 86 -17.81 18.32 -6.29
CA PRO A 86 -16.38 18.52 -6.09
C PRO A 86 -15.62 17.20 -6.06
N GLY A 87 -14.44 17.18 -6.69
CA GLY A 87 -13.52 16.03 -6.72
C GLY A 87 -13.67 15.11 -7.93
N PHE A 88 -14.78 15.16 -8.67
CA PHE A 88 -14.98 14.27 -9.82
C PHE A 88 -13.91 14.47 -10.92
N ASP A 89 -13.54 15.71 -11.20
CA ASP A 89 -12.51 16.05 -12.20
C ASP A 89 -11.08 15.62 -11.82
N ASP A 90 -10.85 15.34 -10.53
CA ASP A 90 -9.55 14.90 -10.02
C ASP A 90 -9.38 13.37 -10.09
N LEU A 91 -10.46 12.63 -10.31
CA LEU A 91 -10.47 11.19 -10.41
C LEU A 91 -10.36 10.72 -11.88
N PRO A 92 -9.72 9.57 -12.15
CA PRO A 92 -9.81 8.90 -13.43
C PRO A 92 -11.26 8.72 -13.90
N ALA A 93 -11.52 8.91 -15.20
CA ALA A 93 -12.82 8.60 -15.78
C ALA A 93 -13.13 7.09 -15.66
N ASN A 94 -14.35 6.75 -15.23
CA ASN A 94 -14.89 5.42 -14.84
C ASN A 94 -14.60 4.21 -15.76
N LEU A 95 -13.99 4.37 -16.93
CA LEU A 95 -13.82 3.29 -17.91
C LEU A 95 -12.43 3.23 -18.56
N SER A 96 -11.57 4.24 -18.34
CA SER A 96 -10.31 4.31 -19.09
C SER A 96 -9.14 3.62 -18.40
N LEU A 97 -9.21 3.42 -17.07
CA LEU A 97 -8.00 3.11 -16.30
C LEU A 97 -8.12 1.93 -15.33
N SER A 98 -9.29 1.37 -15.00
CA SER A 98 -9.42 0.34 -13.96
C SER A 98 -10.43 -0.77 -14.29
N GLY A 99 -10.17 -1.99 -13.81
CA GLY A 99 -11.12 -3.11 -13.89
C GLY A 99 -12.10 -3.17 -12.72
N THR A 100 -11.85 -2.43 -11.64
CA THR A 100 -12.69 -2.37 -10.43
C THR A 100 -12.32 -1.14 -9.60
N GLU A 101 -13.32 -0.45 -9.08
CA GLU A 101 -13.18 0.74 -8.23
C GLU A 101 -13.84 0.52 -6.87
N GLY A 102 -13.40 1.28 -5.86
CA GLY A 102 -14.05 1.24 -4.57
C GLY A 102 -13.49 2.20 -3.55
N THR A 103 -14.23 2.34 -2.45
CA THR A 103 -13.78 3.10 -1.28
C THR A 103 -13.07 2.18 -0.29
N VAL A 104 -12.00 2.68 0.32
CA VAL A 104 -11.33 2.05 1.45
C VAL A 104 -11.27 3.03 2.62
N THR A 105 -11.27 2.50 3.83
CA THR A 105 -10.94 3.25 5.05
C THR A 105 -9.63 2.72 5.62
N ASN A 106 -8.84 3.60 6.23
CA ASN A 106 -7.65 3.19 6.98
C ASN A 106 -7.62 3.81 8.37
N SER A 107 -7.16 3.06 9.36
CA SER A 107 -6.63 3.62 10.61
C SER A 107 -5.11 3.61 10.54
N GLN A 108 -4.45 4.55 11.22
CA GLN A 108 -3.00 4.55 11.30
C GLN A 108 -2.51 5.09 12.62
N HIS A 109 -1.30 4.66 12.93
CA HIS A 109 -0.52 5.04 14.08
C HIS A 109 0.92 5.30 13.64
N ALA A 110 1.37 6.54 13.74
CA ALA A 110 2.74 6.94 13.47
C ALA A 110 3.42 7.38 14.76
N VAL A 111 4.74 7.17 14.85
CA VAL A 111 5.55 7.73 15.94
C VAL A 111 6.58 8.69 15.37
N ALA A 112 6.51 9.97 15.73
CA ALA A 112 7.56 10.93 15.40
C ALA A 112 8.73 10.73 16.39
N ARG A 113 9.87 10.19 15.93
CA ARG A 113 10.99 9.76 16.80
C ARG A 113 11.58 10.88 17.65
N ARG A 114 11.90 12.01 17.02
CA ARG A 114 12.53 13.15 17.72
C ARG A 114 11.66 13.68 18.85
N ALA A 115 10.36 13.55 18.68
CA ALA A 115 9.37 14.06 19.59
C ALA A 115 8.76 13.00 20.51
N LYS A 116 9.01 11.72 20.21
CA LYS A 116 8.30 10.57 20.78
C LYS A 116 6.77 10.72 20.74
N MET A 117 6.23 11.40 19.73
CA MET A 117 4.79 11.66 19.61
C MET A 117 4.11 10.54 18.85
N SER A 118 2.95 10.11 19.35
CA SER A 118 2.03 9.24 18.64
C SER A 118 1.01 10.07 17.87
N ILE A 119 0.87 9.78 16.58
CA ILE A 119 -0.17 10.33 15.73
C ILE A 119 -1.13 9.19 15.41
N THR A 120 -2.37 9.36 15.83
CA THR A 120 -3.48 8.46 15.48
C THR A 120 -4.43 9.26 14.63
N THR A 121 -4.79 8.74 13.45
CA THR A 121 -5.72 9.45 12.57
C THR A 121 -7.10 8.83 12.54
N SER A 122 -8.07 9.68 12.22
CA SER A 122 -9.41 9.32 11.79
C SER A 122 -9.38 8.44 10.52
N PRO A 123 -10.48 7.76 10.14
CA PRO A 123 -10.52 7.00 8.90
C PRO A 123 -10.07 7.82 7.69
N ILE A 124 -8.97 7.40 7.08
CA ILE A 124 -8.51 7.92 5.79
C ILE A 124 -9.36 7.27 4.71
N TRP A 125 -10.04 8.08 3.90
CA TRP A 125 -10.80 7.59 2.77
C TRP A 125 -9.97 7.66 1.50
N ALA A 126 -10.15 6.65 0.65
CA ALA A 126 -9.54 6.69 -0.66
C ALA A 126 -10.34 5.92 -1.71
N ALA A 127 -10.19 6.37 -2.94
CA ALA A 127 -10.66 5.71 -4.14
C ALA A 127 -9.53 4.81 -4.65
N LEU A 128 -9.72 3.49 -4.56
CA LEU A 128 -8.77 2.52 -5.05
C LEU A 128 -9.19 2.04 -6.44
N TYR A 129 -8.28 2.21 -7.39
CA TYR A 129 -8.37 1.71 -8.74
C TYR A 129 -7.47 0.49 -8.85
N THR A 130 -8.08 -0.65 -9.16
CA THR A 130 -7.36 -1.92 -9.26
C THR A 130 -7.29 -2.41 -10.70
N PHE A 131 -6.26 -3.20 -10.99
CA PHE A 131 -6.01 -3.67 -12.35
C PHE A 131 -5.80 -2.49 -13.32
N THR A 132 -5.02 -1.50 -12.89
CA THR A 132 -4.85 -0.29 -13.67
C THR A 132 -4.18 -0.57 -15.01
N PHE A 133 -4.75 -0.03 -16.11
CA PHE A 133 -4.27 -0.34 -17.45
C PHE A 133 -3.17 0.61 -17.87
N ASN A 134 -1.98 0.09 -18.16
CA ASN A 134 -1.04 0.77 -19.04
C ASN A 134 -1.28 0.25 -20.45
N SER A 135 -1.92 1.07 -21.29
CA SER A 135 -1.98 0.89 -22.74
C SER A 135 -1.14 1.96 -23.45
N PRO A 136 0.01 1.65 -24.11
CA PRO A 136 0.74 0.38 -24.16
C PRO A 136 2.01 0.01 -23.41
N ILE A 137 2.18 -1.32 -23.18
CA ILE A 137 3.51 -1.95 -23.15
C ILE A 137 4.08 -2.12 -24.57
N GLU A 138 3.30 -2.65 -25.54
CA GLU A 138 3.54 -2.39 -26.98
C GLU A 138 2.26 -2.02 -27.77
N ASN A 139 1.08 -2.66 -27.52
CA ASN A 139 -0.26 -2.06 -27.80
C ASN A 139 -1.49 -2.78 -27.14
N PRO A 140 -1.86 -2.51 -25.88
CA PRO A 140 -3.01 -3.05 -25.15
C PRO A 140 -4.27 -2.21 -25.34
N THR A 141 -5.37 -2.94 -25.18
CA THR A 141 -6.74 -2.43 -25.15
C THR A 141 -7.60 -3.18 -24.10
N THR A 142 -7.05 -4.16 -23.38
CA THR A 142 -7.68 -4.89 -22.27
C THR A 142 -6.62 -5.48 -21.32
N TYR A 143 -7.01 -5.73 -20.06
CA TYR A 143 -6.19 -6.36 -19.01
C TYR A 143 -5.88 -7.81 -19.39
N LYS A 144 -4.61 -8.12 -19.70
CA LYS A 144 -4.14 -9.50 -19.65
C LYS A 144 -3.86 -9.84 -18.20
N GLY A 145 -4.84 -10.52 -17.59
CA GLY A 145 -4.77 -10.96 -16.21
C GLY A 145 -3.49 -11.69 -15.88
N GLY A 146 -3.08 -11.54 -14.62
CA GLY A 146 -1.75 -11.86 -14.13
C GLY A 146 -1.22 -13.24 -14.52
N CYS A 147 0.09 -13.40 -14.37
CA CYS A 147 0.85 -14.64 -14.60
C CYS A 147 -0.03 -15.90 -14.48
N ASN A 148 -0.32 -16.51 -15.63
CA ASN A 148 -1.19 -17.66 -15.70
C ASN A 148 -0.71 -18.58 -16.82
N LYS A 149 -0.35 -19.82 -16.46
CA LYS A 149 0.06 -20.84 -17.43
C LYS A 149 -1.01 -21.13 -18.47
N PHE A 150 -2.28 -21.07 -18.11
CA PHE A 150 -3.40 -21.35 -19.03
C PHE A 150 -3.53 -20.29 -20.12
N ASN A 151 -3.31 -19.01 -19.78
CA ASN A 151 -3.44 -17.90 -20.72
C ASN A 151 -2.10 -17.48 -21.34
N LYS A 152 -1.01 -18.19 -21.03
CA LYS A 152 0.36 -17.85 -21.42
C LYS A 152 0.74 -16.40 -21.05
N THR A 153 0.14 -15.84 -19.99
CA THR A 153 0.56 -14.53 -19.50
C THR A 153 1.93 -14.70 -18.84
N PRO A 154 2.96 -13.97 -19.28
CA PRO A 154 4.29 -14.06 -18.70
C PRO A 154 4.27 -13.62 -17.23
N CYS A 155 5.17 -14.23 -16.47
CA CYS A 155 5.39 -13.95 -15.07
C CYS A 155 6.68 -13.15 -14.97
N THR A 156 6.76 -12.23 -14.01
CA THR A 156 8.00 -11.54 -13.73
C THR A 156 8.82 -12.34 -12.72
N PRO A 157 10.15 -12.17 -12.68
CA PRO A 157 10.96 -12.69 -11.59
C PRO A 157 10.51 -12.12 -10.24
N ASP A 158 10.59 -12.87 -9.14
CA ASP A 158 10.47 -12.30 -7.80
C ASP A 158 11.68 -11.40 -7.50
N PRO A 159 11.50 -10.08 -7.33
CA PRO A 159 12.64 -9.17 -7.20
C PRO A 159 13.26 -9.20 -5.80
N PHE A 160 12.62 -9.88 -4.85
CA PHE A 160 12.99 -9.86 -3.42
C PHE A 160 13.67 -11.15 -3.00
N TYR A 161 13.12 -12.29 -3.41
CA TYR A 161 13.61 -13.60 -3.03
C TYR A 161 13.82 -14.47 -4.26
N GLN A 162 14.99 -15.11 -4.34
CA GLN A 162 15.31 -16.06 -5.39
C GLN A 162 16.06 -17.23 -4.78
N PRO A 163 15.90 -18.46 -5.31
CA PRO A 163 16.66 -19.60 -4.84
C PRO A 163 18.16 -19.41 -5.16
N PRO A 164 19.08 -20.01 -4.40
CA PRO A 164 20.51 -19.93 -4.68
C PRO A 164 20.93 -20.40 -6.08
N CYS A 165 20.13 -21.27 -6.71
CA CYS A 165 20.34 -21.78 -8.06
C CYS A 165 19.81 -20.86 -9.18
N ALA A 166 19.16 -19.74 -8.84
CA ALA A 166 18.65 -18.81 -9.83
C ALA A 166 19.80 -18.18 -10.63
N THR A 167 19.61 -18.14 -11.94
CA THR A 167 20.51 -17.48 -12.92
C THR A 167 19.73 -16.41 -13.68
N ASP A 168 20.31 -15.82 -14.72
CA ASP A 168 19.60 -14.90 -15.61
C ASP A 168 18.51 -15.59 -16.46
N ASP A 169 18.48 -16.93 -16.50
CA ASP A 169 17.38 -17.68 -17.11
C ASP A 169 16.11 -17.60 -16.24
N PRO A 170 15.00 -16.98 -16.71
CA PRO A 170 13.75 -16.87 -15.97
C PRO A 170 13.17 -18.23 -15.54
N SER A 171 13.51 -19.32 -16.24
CA SER A 171 13.04 -20.67 -15.88
C SER A 171 13.61 -21.16 -14.54
N THR A 172 14.76 -20.63 -14.15
CA THR A 172 15.43 -20.95 -12.88
C THR A 172 14.96 -20.06 -11.73
N GLN A 173 14.33 -18.94 -12.04
CA GLN A 173 13.88 -17.95 -11.08
C GLN A 173 12.49 -18.29 -10.53
N TRP A 174 12.20 -17.82 -9.32
CA TRP A 174 10.83 -17.86 -8.82
C TRP A 174 9.98 -16.83 -9.55
N PRO A 175 8.86 -17.25 -10.17
CA PRO A 175 7.94 -16.32 -10.79
C PRO A 175 7.08 -15.62 -9.74
N THR A 176 6.73 -14.38 -10.03
CA THR A 176 5.74 -13.59 -9.31
C THR A 176 4.72 -13.01 -10.29
N ARG A 177 3.53 -12.73 -9.78
CA ARG A 177 2.53 -11.90 -10.43
C ARG A 177 2.69 -10.50 -9.90
N TYR A 178 3.06 -9.57 -10.77
CA TYR A 178 3.06 -8.15 -10.45
C TYR A 178 1.69 -7.52 -10.73
N SER A 179 1.16 -6.72 -9.81
CA SER A 179 -0.04 -5.90 -10.00
C SER A 179 0.22 -4.49 -9.48
N HIS A 180 -0.22 -3.50 -10.25
CA HIS A 180 -0.12 -2.09 -9.92
C HIS A 180 -1.52 -1.49 -9.74
N HIS A 181 -1.70 -0.80 -8.63
CA HIS A 181 -2.95 -0.20 -8.20
C HIS A 181 -2.70 1.27 -7.88
N ILE A 182 -3.71 2.10 -8.10
CA ILE A 182 -3.63 3.54 -7.88
C ILE A 182 -4.68 3.92 -6.85
N LEU A 183 -4.28 4.74 -5.88
CA LEU A 183 -5.13 5.15 -4.78
C LEU A 183 -5.18 6.67 -4.69
N TYR A 184 -6.38 7.23 -4.81
CA TYR A 184 -6.64 8.66 -4.66
C TYR A 184 -7.26 8.91 -3.29
N PRO A 185 -6.50 9.46 -2.33
CA PRO A 185 -7.08 9.82 -1.05
C PRO A 185 -8.06 10.98 -1.22
N PHE A 186 -9.09 11.02 -0.40
CA PHE A 186 -10.04 12.13 -0.40
C PHE A 186 -10.64 12.37 0.98
N LYS A 187 -11.02 13.62 1.26
CA LYS A 187 -11.81 14.00 2.44
C LYS A 187 -13.28 14.07 2.06
N PRO A 188 -14.19 13.36 2.75
CA PRO A 188 -15.62 13.49 2.52
C PRO A 188 -16.10 14.90 2.85
N LEU A 189 -16.97 15.49 2.03
CA LEU A 189 -17.57 16.81 2.31
C LEU A 189 -18.95 16.69 2.95
N GLU A 190 -19.27 17.59 3.87
CA GLU A 190 -20.63 17.72 4.41
C GLU A 190 -21.57 18.14 3.28
N GLY A 191 -22.60 17.32 3.00
CA GLY A 191 -23.53 17.54 1.89
C GLY A 191 -23.22 16.77 0.60
N GLY A 192 -22.18 15.93 0.60
CA GLY A 192 -21.78 15.09 -0.53
C GLY A 192 -20.65 15.67 -1.36
N GLY A 193 -20.03 14.83 -2.19
CA GLY A 193 -18.77 15.14 -2.84
C GLY A 193 -17.55 14.80 -1.97
N ALA A 194 -16.36 15.04 -2.51
CA ALA A 194 -15.12 14.84 -1.78
C ALA A 194 -14.04 15.84 -2.20
N GLU A 195 -13.19 16.21 -1.25
CA GLU A 195 -11.97 16.95 -1.55
C GLU A 195 -10.84 15.96 -1.85
N VAL A 196 -10.59 15.72 -3.14
CA VAL A 196 -9.58 14.75 -3.59
C VAL A 196 -8.18 15.32 -3.36
N GLY A 197 -7.31 14.46 -2.82
CA GLY A 197 -5.94 14.77 -2.48
C GLY A 197 -5.70 14.97 -0.98
N ILE A 198 -6.74 15.14 -0.16
CA ILE A 198 -6.59 15.18 1.30
C ILE A 198 -6.60 13.75 1.85
N LEU A 199 -5.53 13.38 2.54
CA LEU A 199 -5.38 12.08 3.20
C LEU A 199 -6.09 12.09 4.56
N SER A 200 -5.74 13.05 5.41
CA SER A 200 -6.42 13.25 6.70
C SER A 200 -6.21 14.66 7.24
N GLU A 201 -6.99 14.99 8.25
CA GLU A 201 -6.90 16.21 9.04
C GLU A 201 -7.13 15.83 10.50
N ASP A 202 -6.09 15.91 11.31
CA ASP A 202 -6.12 15.36 12.67
C ASP A 202 -5.47 16.31 13.67
N LYS A 203 -6.01 16.34 14.89
CA LYS A 203 -5.38 17.02 16.01
C LYS A 203 -4.22 16.18 16.54
N LEU A 204 -3.04 16.78 16.55
CA LEU A 204 -1.83 16.18 17.08
C LEU A 204 -1.54 16.70 18.48
N ASN A 205 -0.95 15.83 19.31
CA ASN A 205 -0.27 16.26 20.53
C ASN A 205 1.23 16.36 20.23
N LEU A 206 1.78 17.54 20.51
CA LEU A 206 3.16 17.92 20.28
C LEU A 206 3.86 18.26 21.63
N ILE A 207 5.19 18.41 21.58
CA ILE A 207 6.05 18.80 22.69
C ILE A 207 6.94 19.93 22.17
N ALA A 208 6.63 21.16 22.58
CA ALA A 208 7.44 22.33 22.34
C ALA A 208 8.60 22.41 23.33
N PHE A 209 9.76 22.87 22.87
CA PHE A 209 10.94 23.12 23.70
C PHE A 209 11.37 21.95 24.60
N GLY A 210 11.08 20.71 24.16
CA GLY A 210 11.47 19.47 24.84
C GLY A 210 10.62 19.05 26.04
N SER A 211 9.70 19.89 26.52
CA SER A 211 8.86 19.53 27.68
C SER A 211 7.50 20.22 27.77
N ILE A 212 7.22 21.22 26.93
CA ILE A 212 5.98 22.00 27.01
C ILE A 212 4.93 21.32 26.12
N PRO A 213 3.76 20.94 26.65
CA PRO A 213 2.72 20.35 25.83
C PRO A 213 2.24 21.35 24.78
N ALA A 214 2.07 20.86 23.56
CA ALA A 214 1.53 21.63 22.46
C ALA A 214 0.48 20.80 21.72
N THR A 215 -0.42 21.45 21.00
CA THR A 215 -1.38 20.80 20.11
C THR A 215 -1.38 21.54 18.78
N ALA A 216 -1.63 20.83 17.68
CA ALA A 216 -1.78 21.45 16.37
C ALA A 216 -2.73 20.62 15.52
N THR A 217 -3.34 21.22 14.50
CA THR A 217 -4.03 20.49 13.44
C THR A 217 -3.00 20.14 12.36
N LEU A 218 -2.88 18.85 12.03
CA LEU A 218 -2.10 18.37 10.90
C LEU A 218 -3.03 18.05 9.75
N THR A 219 -2.79 18.69 8.61
CA THR A 219 -3.39 18.29 7.33
C THR A 219 -2.35 17.54 6.52
N MET A 220 -2.68 16.31 6.17
CA MET A 220 -1.90 15.49 5.25
C MET A 220 -2.58 15.48 3.88
N SER A 221 -1.83 15.81 2.84
CA SER A 221 -2.34 15.80 1.47
C SER A 221 -1.31 15.22 0.51
N VAL A 222 -1.76 14.61 -0.58
CA VAL A 222 -0.86 14.27 -1.68
C VAL A 222 -0.61 15.50 -2.56
N PRO A 223 0.59 15.70 -3.11
CA PRO A 223 0.90 16.90 -3.87
C PRO A 223 0.10 16.97 -5.16
N ARG A 224 -0.19 18.19 -5.62
CA ARG A 224 -0.72 18.45 -6.95
C ARG A 224 0.39 18.83 -7.91
N VAL A 225 0.42 18.24 -9.10
CA VAL A 225 1.35 18.60 -10.18
C VAL A 225 0.55 18.97 -11.42
N ASN A 226 0.78 20.17 -11.94
CA ASN A 226 0.00 20.75 -13.06
C ASN A 226 -1.51 20.73 -12.78
N GLY A 227 -1.91 21.06 -11.54
CA GLY A 227 -3.31 21.08 -11.10
C GLY A 227 -3.89 19.72 -10.73
N LYS A 228 -3.24 18.61 -11.10
CA LYS A 228 -3.75 17.25 -10.86
C LYS A 228 -3.17 16.63 -9.60
N VAL A 229 -4.02 15.93 -8.85
CA VAL A 229 -3.63 15.13 -7.68
C VAL A 229 -2.66 14.04 -8.10
N GLN A 230 -1.51 13.94 -7.43
CA GLN A 230 -0.63 12.78 -7.56
C GLN A 230 -1.18 11.66 -6.67
N PRO A 231 -1.57 10.50 -7.22
CA PRO A 231 -2.08 9.43 -6.40
C PRO A 231 -0.96 8.72 -5.63
N LEU A 232 -1.37 7.88 -4.67
CA LEU A 232 -0.52 6.84 -4.11
C LEU A 232 -0.52 5.61 -5.03
N ALA A 233 0.61 4.95 -5.15
CA ALA A 233 0.75 3.70 -5.88
C ALA A 233 0.78 2.53 -4.90
N SER A 234 0.15 1.41 -5.25
CA SER A 234 0.24 0.17 -4.52
C SER A 234 0.72 -0.94 -5.45
N HIS A 235 1.84 -1.52 -5.08
CA HIS A 235 2.55 -2.55 -5.81
C HIS A 235 2.36 -3.88 -5.09
N LEU A 236 1.97 -4.90 -5.84
CA LEU A 236 1.73 -6.23 -5.33
C LEU A 236 2.55 -7.25 -6.11
N TRP A 237 3.37 -8.03 -5.42
CA TRP A 237 4.11 -9.17 -5.97
C TRP A 237 3.58 -10.45 -5.32
N GLU A 238 2.65 -11.11 -6.00
CA GLU A 238 2.04 -12.36 -5.55
C GLU A 238 2.82 -13.56 -6.05
N ARG A 239 3.34 -14.35 -5.11
CA ARG A 239 4.22 -15.47 -5.42
C ARG A 239 3.49 -16.81 -5.50
N ARG A 240 2.31 -16.95 -4.86
CA ARG A 240 1.52 -18.19 -4.90
C ARG A 240 0.64 -18.20 -6.14
N ILE A 241 1.23 -18.64 -7.24
CA ILE A 241 0.54 -18.74 -8.52
C ILE A 241 0.25 -20.21 -8.78
N PRO A 242 -1.02 -20.66 -8.71
CA PRO A 242 -1.38 -22.04 -8.98
C PRO A 242 -0.80 -22.52 -10.31
N GLY A 243 -0.03 -23.60 -10.24
CA GLY A 243 0.60 -24.22 -11.39
C GLY A 243 1.84 -23.50 -11.92
N ALA A 244 2.26 -22.33 -11.42
CA ALA A 244 3.51 -21.69 -11.88
C ALA A 244 4.73 -22.60 -11.65
N PRO A 245 5.78 -22.55 -12.49
CA PRO A 245 7.02 -23.27 -12.22
C PRO A 245 7.57 -22.80 -10.87
N THR A 246 8.06 -23.71 -10.03
CA THR A 246 8.70 -23.32 -8.76
C THR A 246 10.13 -22.81 -8.97
N GLY A 247 10.52 -22.39 -10.17
CA GLY A 247 11.92 -22.18 -10.53
C GLY A 247 12.76 -23.47 -10.35
N CYS A 248 14.06 -23.30 -10.10
CA CYS A 248 15.00 -24.41 -9.90
C CYS A 248 14.94 -25.08 -8.52
N SER A 249 14.16 -24.54 -7.57
CA SER A 249 14.01 -25.10 -6.21
C SER A 249 12.62 -24.78 -5.66
N PRO A 250 11.95 -25.70 -4.93
CA PRO A 250 10.70 -25.37 -4.26
C PRO A 250 10.86 -24.16 -3.34
N ARG A 251 9.80 -23.36 -3.21
CA ARG A 251 9.80 -22.19 -2.35
C ARG A 251 9.73 -22.61 -0.87
N PRO A 252 10.60 -22.07 0.00
CA PRO A 252 10.47 -22.21 1.44
C PRO A 252 9.15 -21.62 1.97
N ASN A 253 8.60 -22.21 3.04
CA ASN A 253 7.32 -21.79 3.63
C ASN A 253 7.41 -20.48 4.45
N ASP A 254 8.62 -20.08 4.83
CA ASP A 254 8.92 -18.87 5.60
C ASP A 254 8.95 -17.60 4.73
N ILE A 255 8.92 -17.74 3.40
CA ILE A 255 8.83 -16.60 2.50
C ILE A 255 7.37 -16.15 2.40
N PRO A 256 7.07 -14.86 2.65
CA PRO A 256 5.73 -14.33 2.49
C PRO A 256 5.13 -14.65 1.13
N ILE A 257 3.86 -15.06 1.07
CA ILE A 257 3.19 -15.40 -0.19
C ILE A 257 3.07 -14.17 -1.11
N VAL A 258 3.06 -12.99 -0.52
CA VAL A 258 2.94 -11.70 -1.20
C VAL A 258 4.06 -10.80 -0.68
N SER A 259 4.55 -9.88 -1.52
CA SER A 259 5.16 -8.63 -1.05
C SER A 259 4.26 -7.50 -1.53
N ALA A 260 3.98 -6.53 -0.67
CA ALA A 260 3.17 -5.37 -1.02
C ALA A 260 3.87 -4.09 -0.56
N LEU A 261 3.83 -3.07 -1.39
CA LEU A 261 4.36 -1.74 -1.11
C LEU A 261 3.33 -0.70 -1.53
N VAL A 262 2.89 0.13 -0.60
CA VAL A 262 2.15 1.36 -0.87
C VAL A 262 3.12 2.53 -0.78
N GLU A 263 3.18 3.34 -1.82
CA GLU A 263 4.11 4.45 -1.89
C GLU A 263 3.52 5.69 -2.53
N GLY A 264 4.21 6.81 -2.33
CA GLY A 264 3.85 8.08 -2.90
C GLY A 264 4.46 9.23 -2.11
N LYS A 265 3.87 10.41 -2.28
CA LYS A 265 4.34 11.63 -1.65
C LYS A 265 3.24 12.28 -0.86
N VAL A 266 3.56 12.80 0.32
CA VAL A 266 2.62 13.54 1.16
C VAL A 266 3.21 14.87 1.58
N THR A 267 2.42 15.93 1.49
CA THR A 267 2.70 17.25 2.04
C THR A 267 2.03 17.33 3.40
N LEU A 268 2.77 17.82 4.39
CA LEU A 268 2.27 18.03 5.74
C LEU A 268 2.12 19.53 5.97
N GLU A 269 0.94 19.96 6.39
CA GLU A 269 0.65 21.34 6.76
C GLU A 269 0.20 21.37 8.23
N LEU A 270 0.66 22.37 8.98
CA LEU A 270 0.29 22.55 10.38
C LEU A 270 -0.47 23.87 10.56
N SER A 271 -1.61 23.79 11.26
CA SER A 271 -2.40 24.94 11.67
C SER A 271 -2.78 24.85 13.15
N ASP A 272 -3.39 25.92 13.67
CA ASP A 272 -3.99 25.95 15.00
C ASP A 272 -3.04 25.46 16.11
N LEU A 273 -1.78 25.89 16.05
CA LEU A 273 -0.80 25.54 17.07
C LEU A 273 -1.18 26.22 18.39
N GLU A 274 -1.30 25.45 19.45
CA GLU A 274 -1.38 25.94 20.82
C GLU A 274 -0.18 25.40 21.61
N VAL A 275 0.48 26.26 22.38
CA VAL A 275 1.58 25.88 23.27
C VAL A 275 1.16 26.25 24.69
N ASP A 276 1.05 25.24 25.56
CA ASP A 276 0.52 25.42 26.93
C ASP A 276 -0.87 26.11 26.94
N GLY A 277 -1.71 25.76 25.97
CA GLY A 277 -3.05 26.36 25.77
C GLY A 277 -3.05 27.79 25.24
N VAL A 278 -1.88 28.36 24.90
CA VAL A 278 -1.77 29.68 24.27
C VAL A 278 -1.69 29.51 22.75
N PRO A 279 -2.63 30.07 21.98
CA PRO A 279 -2.58 30.03 20.52
C PRO A 279 -1.31 30.72 19.97
N VAL A 280 -0.66 30.07 19.02
CA VAL A 280 0.51 30.56 18.29
C VAL A 280 0.15 30.66 16.81
N GLU A 281 0.22 31.86 16.26
CA GLU A 281 -0.12 32.10 14.85
C GLU A 281 0.98 31.57 13.92
N LEU A 282 0.73 30.43 13.27
CA LEU A 282 1.63 29.84 12.27
C LEU A 282 1.50 30.46 10.87
N GLY A 283 0.43 31.24 10.62
CA GLY A 283 0.07 31.68 9.27
C GLY A 283 -0.50 30.55 8.41
N THR A 284 -1.00 30.89 7.22
CA THR A 284 -1.72 29.94 6.33
C THR A 284 -0.81 29.11 5.43
N LYS A 285 0.51 29.16 5.64
CA LYS A 285 1.50 28.56 4.74
C LYS A 285 2.51 27.65 5.44
N CYS A 286 2.32 27.36 6.73
CA CYS A 286 3.22 26.52 7.51
C CYS A 286 3.13 25.06 7.04
N ARG A 287 4.17 24.60 6.31
CA ARG A 287 4.18 23.28 5.67
C ARG A 287 5.59 22.73 5.51
N THR A 288 5.71 21.44 5.22
CA THR A 288 7.00 20.81 4.88
C THR A 288 7.65 21.46 3.65
N SER A 289 8.97 21.64 3.68
CA SER A 289 9.77 22.28 2.61
C SER A 289 9.66 21.58 1.26
N HIS A 290 9.39 20.28 1.28
CA HIS A 290 9.05 19.45 0.13
C HIS A 290 8.16 18.30 0.61
N PRO A 291 7.45 17.60 -0.29
CA PRO A 291 6.70 16.42 0.11
C PRO A 291 7.61 15.34 0.73
N ALA A 292 7.11 14.66 1.77
CA ALA A 292 7.70 13.46 2.34
C ALA A 292 7.42 12.26 1.43
N ASN A 293 8.39 11.36 1.26
CA ASN A 293 8.15 10.10 0.58
C ASN A 293 7.62 9.07 1.58
N ILE A 294 6.61 8.30 1.20
CA ILE A 294 6.08 7.20 2.00
C ILE A 294 6.35 5.88 1.28
N TYR A 295 6.76 4.87 2.04
CA TYR A 295 7.02 3.50 1.57
C TYR A 295 6.49 2.51 2.62
N LEU A 296 5.20 2.25 2.59
CA LEU A 296 4.52 1.37 3.53
C LEU A 296 4.48 -0.06 2.98
N TRP A 297 5.19 -0.97 3.63
CA TRP A 297 5.22 -2.39 3.31
C TRP A 297 4.10 -3.16 4.00
N GLY A 298 3.64 -4.25 3.39
CA GLY A 298 2.75 -5.20 4.08
C GLY A 298 3.42 -5.81 5.32
N ASP A 299 2.81 -5.67 6.50
CA ASP A 299 3.35 -6.18 7.76
C ASP A 299 3.00 -7.66 7.97
N TYR A 300 3.78 -8.54 7.35
CA TYR A 300 3.58 -10.00 7.39
C TYR A 300 3.57 -10.62 8.79
N GLY A 301 4.20 -9.97 9.77
CA GLY A 301 4.16 -10.43 11.17
C GLY A 301 2.80 -10.22 11.82
N SER A 302 2.07 -9.18 11.39
CA SER A 302 0.76 -8.80 11.90
C SER A 302 -0.40 -9.27 11.00
N GLY A 303 -0.12 -9.67 9.75
CA GLY A 303 -1.12 -10.12 8.78
C GLY A 303 -0.65 -9.99 7.33
N SER A 304 -1.50 -10.31 6.35
CA SER A 304 -1.19 -10.03 4.94
C SER A 304 -1.94 -8.78 4.47
N TYR A 305 -1.30 -7.97 3.65
CA TYR A 305 -1.96 -6.87 2.96
C TYR A 305 -2.26 -7.23 1.50
N PHE A 306 -3.50 -6.97 1.09
CA PHE A 306 -3.90 -6.92 -0.32
C PHE A 306 -4.75 -5.67 -0.54
N PRO A 307 -4.57 -4.92 -1.64
CA PRO A 307 -5.34 -3.70 -1.89
C PRO A 307 -6.87 -3.91 -1.81
N ALA A 308 -7.35 -5.06 -2.29
CA ALA A 308 -8.77 -5.40 -2.28
C ALA A 308 -9.33 -5.80 -0.91
N THR A 309 -8.57 -6.51 -0.07
CA THR A 309 -9.06 -6.99 1.24
C THR A 309 -8.57 -6.14 2.40
N GLY A 310 -7.68 -5.19 2.14
CA GLY A 310 -6.96 -4.46 3.16
C GLY A 310 -5.91 -5.30 3.87
N GLY A 311 -5.58 -4.89 5.09
CA GLY A 311 -4.58 -5.52 5.94
C GLY A 311 -3.57 -4.52 6.52
N PRO A 312 -2.61 -5.02 7.32
CA PRO A 312 -1.65 -4.17 8.00
C PRO A 312 -0.52 -3.74 7.05
N LEU A 313 -0.19 -2.47 7.12
CA LEU A 313 0.88 -1.79 6.41
C LEU A 313 1.80 -1.13 7.43
N ALA A 314 3.08 -0.99 7.12
CA ALA A 314 4.00 -0.33 8.02
C ALA A 314 5.27 0.18 7.30
N ALA A 315 5.93 1.14 7.92
CA ALA A 315 7.24 1.68 7.52
C ALA A 315 8.14 1.76 8.75
N TYR A 316 9.09 0.85 8.88
CA TYR A 316 10.15 0.89 9.88
C TYR A 316 11.29 -0.06 9.49
N GLU A 317 12.48 0.21 10.02
CA GLU A 317 13.71 -0.50 9.65
C GLU A 317 13.60 -2.02 9.87
N GLY A 318 14.17 -2.79 8.95
CA GLY A 318 14.29 -4.24 9.07
C GLY A 318 13.03 -5.04 8.71
N MET A 319 11.89 -4.40 8.46
CA MET A 319 10.64 -5.11 8.13
C MET A 319 10.64 -5.78 6.76
N HIS A 320 11.28 -5.15 5.76
CA HIS A 320 11.35 -5.72 4.41
C HIS A 320 12.72 -5.41 3.78
N PRO A 321 13.38 -6.38 3.11
CA PRO A 321 14.74 -6.20 2.61
C PRO A 321 14.86 -5.32 1.36
N GLY A 322 13.74 -4.99 0.71
CA GLY A 322 13.75 -4.33 -0.60
C GLY A 322 14.18 -5.29 -1.72
N SER A 323 14.23 -4.80 -2.95
CA SER A 323 14.61 -5.62 -4.11
C SER A 323 16.11 -5.90 -4.13
N ARG A 324 16.52 -7.07 -4.62
CA ARG A 324 17.93 -7.48 -4.77
C ARG A 324 18.71 -6.67 -5.81
N GLY A 325 18.02 -5.89 -6.63
CA GLY A 325 18.57 -5.03 -7.66
C GLY A 325 17.46 -4.35 -8.46
N PRO A 326 17.79 -3.67 -9.56
CA PRO A 326 16.80 -3.09 -10.45
C PRO A 326 15.81 -4.12 -10.97
N LEU A 327 14.54 -3.73 -11.06
CA LEU A 327 13.50 -4.48 -11.72
C LEU A 327 13.85 -4.56 -13.22
N ASN A 328 14.22 -5.74 -13.73
CA ASN A 328 14.73 -5.90 -15.10
C ASN A 328 13.77 -6.71 -15.99
N ASP A 329 12.52 -6.29 -16.03
CA ASP A 329 11.48 -6.94 -16.83
C ASP A 329 10.50 -5.89 -17.37
N PRO A 330 10.20 -5.86 -18.68
CA PRO A 330 9.25 -4.90 -19.25
C PRO A 330 7.86 -4.96 -18.60
N TYR A 331 7.46 -6.09 -18.02
CA TYR A 331 6.19 -6.24 -17.29
C TYR A 331 6.15 -5.53 -15.93
N TYR A 332 7.23 -4.86 -15.52
CA TYR A 332 7.19 -3.87 -14.43
C TYR A 332 6.79 -2.47 -14.88
N TYR A 333 6.56 -2.24 -16.18
CA TYR A 333 6.05 -0.98 -16.72
C TYR A 333 6.94 0.24 -16.35
N GLU A 334 6.35 1.25 -15.72
CA GLU A 334 7.01 2.48 -15.28
C GLU A 334 8.07 2.23 -14.20
N ASP A 335 8.01 1.08 -13.53
CA ASP A 335 8.99 0.66 -12.55
C ASP A 335 10.13 -0.18 -13.15
N ASN A 336 10.12 -0.46 -14.46
CA ASN A 336 11.24 -1.16 -15.08
C ASN A 336 12.53 -0.32 -14.98
N GLY A 337 13.61 -0.93 -14.50
CA GLY A 337 14.88 -0.31 -14.14
C GLY A 337 14.92 0.28 -12.73
N ARG A 338 13.80 0.33 -12.00
CA ARG A 338 13.74 0.87 -10.65
C ARG A 338 14.28 -0.12 -9.63
N THR A 339 15.00 0.35 -8.61
CA THR A 339 15.29 -0.44 -7.41
C THR A 339 14.25 -0.11 -6.35
N ILE A 340 13.62 -1.13 -5.78
CA ILE A 340 12.66 -0.99 -4.69
C ILE A 340 13.43 -0.94 -3.36
N PRO A 341 13.33 0.14 -2.57
CA PRO A 341 14.13 0.31 -1.37
C PRO A 341 13.76 -0.71 -0.28
N PRO A 342 14.67 -1.01 0.68
CA PRO A 342 14.29 -1.68 1.92
C PRO A 342 13.27 -0.86 2.71
N SER A 343 12.56 -1.52 3.63
CA SER A 343 11.69 -0.81 4.57
C SER A 343 12.52 0.05 5.51
N SER A 344 12.11 1.31 5.62
CA SER A 344 12.59 2.29 6.59
C SER A 344 11.38 3.06 7.12
N GLY A 345 11.56 3.80 8.21
CA GLY A 345 10.59 4.80 8.63
C GLY A 345 10.49 5.96 7.65
N VAL A 346 9.52 6.83 7.90
CA VAL A 346 9.22 8.01 7.08
C VAL A 346 10.10 9.19 7.51
N ASP A 347 10.78 9.79 6.55
CA ASP A 347 11.48 11.06 6.78
C ASP A 347 10.50 12.23 6.68
N ILE A 348 10.34 12.96 7.78
CA ILE A 348 9.52 14.18 7.80
C ILE A 348 10.44 15.39 7.52
N PRO A 349 10.27 16.09 6.38
CA PRO A 349 11.10 17.23 6.03
C PRO A 349 10.94 18.41 7.01
N PRO A 350 11.88 19.36 7.04
CA PRO A 350 11.72 20.62 7.76
C PRO A 350 10.44 21.36 7.37
N PHE A 351 9.83 22.05 8.32
CA PHE A 351 8.74 22.98 8.06
C PHE A 351 9.28 24.35 7.64
N VAL A 352 8.53 25.07 6.80
CA VAL A 352 8.87 26.39 6.26
C VAL A 352 7.63 27.28 6.19
N ASN A 353 7.85 28.59 6.15
CA ASN A 353 6.81 29.62 6.11
C ASN A 353 5.85 29.56 7.31
N CYS A 354 6.38 29.19 8.48
CA CYS A 354 5.65 29.20 9.73
C CYS A 354 5.91 30.53 10.45
N GLY A 355 4.85 31.23 10.83
CA GLY A 355 4.87 32.51 11.54
C GLY A 355 4.13 33.62 10.79
N VAL A 356 3.92 34.72 11.49
CA VAL A 356 3.25 35.94 11.01
C VAL A 356 4.06 37.18 11.41
N GLY A 357 3.78 38.33 10.79
CA GLY A 357 4.36 39.61 11.23
C GLY A 357 5.90 39.72 11.13
N GLY A 358 6.55 38.84 10.36
CA GLY A 358 8.01 38.82 10.19
C GLY A 358 8.76 37.93 11.16
N GLU A 359 8.07 37.26 12.10
CA GLU A 359 8.64 36.20 12.92
C GLU A 359 8.73 34.89 12.13
N ASP A 360 9.87 34.20 12.20
CA ASP A 360 10.07 32.89 11.59
C ASP A 360 10.05 31.79 12.66
N LEU A 361 8.93 31.08 12.73
CA LEU A 361 8.71 29.93 13.63
C LEU A 361 9.11 28.60 12.98
N SER A 362 9.56 28.60 11.72
CA SER A 362 9.92 27.39 10.98
C SER A 362 10.95 26.52 11.71
N PRO A 363 12.01 27.07 12.35
CA PRO A 363 12.97 26.27 13.12
C PRO A 363 12.34 25.59 14.35
N VAL A 364 11.41 26.27 15.05
CA VAL A 364 10.74 25.73 16.23
C VAL A 364 9.80 24.60 15.83
N VAL A 365 8.97 24.80 14.80
CA VAL A 365 8.08 23.77 14.27
C VAL A 365 8.86 22.56 13.75
N THR A 366 9.94 22.80 13.01
CA THR A 366 10.84 21.74 12.52
C THR A 366 11.42 20.92 13.67
N ALA A 367 11.85 21.57 14.76
CA ALA A 367 12.40 20.85 15.91
C ALA A 367 11.36 19.96 16.61
N MET A 368 10.08 20.33 16.57
CA MET A 368 8.99 19.56 17.16
C MET A 368 8.52 18.41 16.26
N ALA A 369 8.35 18.62 14.96
CA ALA A 369 7.59 17.69 14.12
C ALA A 369 8.43 16.95 13.06
N SER A 370 9.62 17.43 12.73
CA SER A 370 10.45 16.86 11.66
C SER A 370 11.48 15.87 12.21
N GLY A 371 11.97 14.99 11.33
CA GLY A 371 13.03 14.05 11.68
C GLY A 371 13.10 12.88 10.70
N PRO A 372 14.22 12.14 10.68
CA PRO A 372 14.36 10.97 9.84
C PRO A 372 13.76 9.71 10.47
N ASN A 373 13.41 8.74 9.63
CA ASN A 373 13.11 7.35 10.00
C ASN A 373 12.01 7.22 11.07
N ASN A 374 10.94 8.00 10.98
CA ASN A 374 9.78 7.93 11.89
C ASN A 374 8.97 6.68 11.59
N PRO A 375 8.82 5.73 12.53
CA PRO A 375 8.12 4.50 12.24
C PRO A 375 6.60 4.73 12.12
N VAL A 376 5.98 4.03 11.18
CA VAL A 376 4.53 4.13 10.90
C VAL A 376 3.93 2.74 10.82
N ARG A 377 2.70 2.59 11.32
CA ARG A 377 1.81 1.46 11.07
C ARG A 377 0.45 1.98 10.61
N ALA A 378 -0.17 1.27 9.69
CA ALA A 378 -1.51 1.54 9.20
C ALA A 378 -2.26 0.22 9.03
N ILE A 379 -3.58 0.25 9.12
CA ILE A 379 -4.45 -0.88 8.78
C ILE A 379 -5.48 -0.37 7.79
N GLN A 380 -5.49 -0.98 6.61
CA GLN A 380 -6.52 -0.77 5.62
C GLN A 380 -7.69 -1.72 5.84
N GLY A 381 -8.90 -1.20 5.73
CA GLY A 381 -10.12 -1.99 5.64
C GLY A 381 -10.28 -2.65 4.26
N PRO A 382 -11.28 -3.52 4.12
CA PRO A 382 -11.62 -4.11 2.84
C PRO A 382 -12.13 -3.05 1.86
N LEU A 383 -11.86 -3.28 0.56
CA LEU A 383 -12.42 -2.49 -0.53
C LEU A 383 -13.93 -2.76 -0.65
N ILE A 384 -14.70 -1.70 -0.84
CA ILE A 384 -16.09 -1.80 -1.24
C ILE A 384 -16.17 -1.81 -2.76
N PHE A 385 -16.48 -2.96 -3.33
CA PHE A 385 -16.52 -3.16 -4.78
C PHE A 385 -17.74 -2.46 -5.39
N ILE A 386 -17.50 -1.44 -6.21
CA ILE A 386 -18.52 -0.67 -6.89
C ILE A 386 -18.06 -0.31 -8.29
N ASN A 387 -19.00 -0.17 -9.22
CA ASN A 387 -18.68 0.19 -10.60
C ASN A 387 -18.34 1.68 -10.77
N ARG A 388 -18.51 2.46 -9.70
CA ARG A 388 -18.29 3.90 -9.63
C ARG A 388 -18.19 4.30 -8.17
N ILE A 389 -17.25 5.17 -7.83
CA ILE A 389 -17.16 5.76 -6.49
C ILE A 389 -18.38 6.68 -6.25
N PRO A 390 -19.19 6.47 -5.19
CA PRO A 390 -20.44 7.16 -4.99
C PRO A 390 -20.13 8.41 -4.17
N LEU A 391 -19.61 9.45 -4.82
CA LEU A 391 -19.20 10.69 -4.12
C LEU A 391 -20.37 11.33 -3.35
N GLU A 392 -21.61 11.07 -3.76
CA GLU A 392 -22.83 11.44 -3.05
C GLU A 392 -22.99 10.75 -1.67
N ASN A 393 -22.48 9.52 -1.53
CA ASN A 393 -22.53 8.76 -0.29
C ASN A 393 -21.42 7.70 -0.25
N ILE A 394 -20.22 8.14 0.06
CA ILE A 394 -19.02 7.29 0.17
C ILE A 394 -19.10 6.25 1.31
N THR A 395 -20.03 6.41 2.25
CA THR A 395 -20.22 5.51 3.40
C THR A 395 -21.12 4.33 3.08
N MET A 396 -21.69 4.29 1.87
CA MET A 396 -22.58 3.25 1.41
C MET A 396 -21.87 1.88 1.42
N CYS A 397 -22.54 0.87 1.97
CA CYS A 397 -22.07 -0.52 1.94
C CYS A 397 -22.24 -1.14 0.54
N GLU A 398 -21.60 -2.29 0.29
CA GLU A 398 -21.75 -3.01 -0.97
C GLU A 398 -23.21 -3.45 -1.17
N PRO A 399 -23.90 -3.05 -2.27
CA PRO A 399 -25.34 -3.32 -2.45
C PRO A 399 -25.68 -4.81 -2.45
N HIS A 400 -24.75 -5.64 -2.94
CA HIS A 400 -24.93 -7.09 -3.04
C HIS A 400 -24.35 -7.86 -1.83
N ARG A 401 -23.61 -7.17 -0.96
CA ARG A 401 -23.00 -7.74 0.25
C ARG A 401 -23.06 -6.72 1.38
N PRO A 402 -24.24 -6.47 1.98
CA PRO A 402 -24.45 -5.41 2.95
C PRO A 402 -23.62 -5.57 4.24
N THR A 403 -22.98 -6.72 4.44
CA THR A 403 -22.02 -6.95 5.52
C THR A 403 -20.65 -6.32 5.26
N VAL A 404 -20.36 -5.91 4.03
CA VAL A 404 -19.12 -5.24 3.64
C VAL A 404 -19.42 -3.75 3.56
N CYS A 405 -19.02 -3.04 4.61
CA CYS A 405 -19.20 -1.60 4.76
C CYS A 405 -17.84 -0.94 4.98
N PRO A 406 -17.64 0.30 4.50
CA PRO A 406 -16.37 1.00 4.70
C PRO A 406 -16.19 1.44 6.16
N LEU A 407 -17.29 1.48 6.92
CA LEU A 407 -17.29 1.74 8.35
C LEU A 407 -17.88 0.55 9.13
N PRO A 408 -17.45 0.33 10.39
CA PRO A 408 -16.44 1.10 11.11
C PRO A 408 -15.04 0.94 10.49
N ALA A 409 -14.21 1.97 10.66
CA ALA A 409 -12.81 1.89 10.26
C ALA A 409 -12.11 0.74 11.02
N PRO A 410 -11.03 0.16 10.48
CA PRO A 410 -10.23 -0.79 11.23
C PRO A 410 -9.77 -0.22 12.57
N GLU A 411 -9.55 -1.09 13.55
CA GLU A 411 -8.96 -0.67 14.82
C GLU A 411 -7.59 -0.04 14.58
N ILE A 412 -7.19 0.91 15.42
CA ILE A 412 -5.89 1.57 15.32
C ILE A 412 -4.81 0.51 15.59
N PRO A 413 -3.80 0.37 14.72
CA PRO A 413 -2.74 -0.60 14.95
C PRO A 413 -1.96 -0.32 16.23
N GLU A 414 -1.38 -1.38 16.80
CA GLU A 414 -0.38 -1.25 17.85
C GLU A 414 0.77 -0.33 17.41
N MET A 415 1.43 0.27 18.40
CA MET A 415 2.58 1.13 18.16
C MET A 415 3.66 0.38 17.37
N PRO A 416 4.24 1.00 16.33
CA PRO A 416 5.36 0.37 15.65
C PRO A 416 6.55 0.25 16.59
N PRO A 417 7.41 -0.78 16.40
CA PRO A 417 8.61 -0.93 17.19
C PRO A 417 9.49 0.31 17.01
N LEU A 418 10.03 0.81 18.12
CA LEU A 418 11.10 1.80 18.08
C LEU A 418 12.40 1.11 17.67
N PRO A 419 13.29 1.79 16.95
CA PRO A 419 14.62 1.26 16.65
C PRO A 419 15.40 0.89 17.91
N ASP A 420 16.29 -0.08 17.80
CA ASP A 420 17.14 -0.54 18.89
C ASP A 420 17.87 0.64 19.55
N GLY A 421 17.81 0.72 20.89
CA GLY A 421 18.46 1.75 21.69
C GLY A 421 17.62 3.03 21.94
N GLU A 422 16.38 3.09 21.47
CA GLU A 422 15.45 4.20 21.78
C GLU A 422 14.30 3.83 22.73
N GLY A 423 14.19 2.54 23.08
CA GLY A 423 13.18 2.01 23.98
C GLY A 423 13.77 1.66 25.35
N GLU A 424 14.06 2.67 26.18
CA GLU A 424 14.08 2.59 27.65
C GLU A 424 13.90 3.98 28.26
#